data_AF-A0A0D2BZP0-F1
#
_entry.id   AF-A0A0D2BZP0-F1
#
_cell.length_a   1.000
_cell.length_b   1.000
_cell.length_c   1.000
_cell.angle_alpha   90.00
_cell.angle_beta   90.00
_cell.angle_gamma   90.00
#
_symmetry.space_group_name_H-M   'P 1'
#
loop_
_entity.id
_entity.type
_entity.pdbx_description
1 polymer ?
#
loop_
_entity_poly.entity_id
_entity_poly.type
_entity_poly.pdbx_seq_one_letter_code
_entity_poly.pdbx_strand_id
1 'polypeptide(L)'
;MVTVPGVLRRSSTVNIVENGGGSSGESSRRPSLADAPAPRRPSLAGLSLRLSSRSKRSGSGSVKEMNAMAEMAAQKLGRAFFSLPDEIIIQILCYLGQSDVFALRLTSRSMNSFLNAHACPITRSILFRCARERTADDTAEDEVVERKAQYTYNYMQTLYPQPTPCPSLEYMLQMLRRQAQIDKMLSVTMSFVQMRVYMMPSCPRFSDFRPYRDKLTRRMHLAAWTISHFLEKYRDLLIHVHPHHERLEENSNHPATSPTDEAALPSLSPCPECNEGLKSLLRSYPGTEIIPAYHFYDLCRQHLRALSRAPTYAGTIERRLRGWSRKSPTEADLAIFVIFGGISELSKLSMLKGSYTQRINMIGSFWDRVMLAVSSSGILDYSPSSSSPSSYAQTADTSDELLPGSLNSTFKNISQDSLLAVPIFDRFISASDEWITRMYEVVRPGDQLATAFGFVQNVLAGKKEPPPGLDTIGGFDSDTESGSISGSEGAVNQGQSNSDFDFLAPVKGFDDY
;
A
#
# COMPACT_ATOMS: atom_id res chain seq x y z
N MET A 1 -13.45 47.36 52.63
CA MET A 1 -12.17 48.08 52.78
C MET A 1 -11.17 47.43 51.82
N VAL A 2 -10.50 48.26 51.03
CA VAL A 2 -9.41 47.97 50.08
C VAL A 2 -9.78 47.35 48.71
N THR A 3 -9.87 48.30 47.79
CA THR A 3 -9.84 48.39 46.34
C THR A 3 -8.64 47.75 45.63
N VAL A 4 -8.85 47.30 44.39
CA VAL A 4 -7.84 47.31 43.31
C VAL A 4 -8.49 47.87 42.04
N PRO A 5 -7.90 48.90 41.39
CA PRO A 5 -8.52 49.64 40.28
C PRO A 5 -8.25 49.00 38.91
N GLY A 6 -9.16 49.26 37.97
CA GLY A 6 -8.95 49.07 36.53
C GLY A 6 -8.28 50.27 35.84
N VAL A 7 -8.50 50.40 34.52
CA VAL A 7 -8.07 51.46 33.54
C VAL A 7 -6.90 50.96 32.64
N LEU A 8 -6.91 50.99 31.30
CA LEU A 8 -7.81 51.50 30.26
C LEU A 8 -7.52 50.86 28.87
N ARG A 9 -8.56 50.90 28.04
CA ARG A 9 -8.65 50.74 26.56
C ARG A 9 -7.59 51.49 25.73
N ARG A 10 -7.32 50.99 24.51
CA ARG A 10 -7.76 51.64 23.24
C ARG A 10 -7.56 50.74 22.00
N SER A 11 -8.61 50.73 21.18
CA SER A 11 -8.70 50.28 19.80
C SER A 11 -8.30 51.41 18.84
N SER A 12 -7.78 51.09 17.65
CA SER A 12 -7.74 51.99 16.48
C SER A 12 -7.59 51.20 15.19
N THR A 13 -8.59 51.33 14.31
CA THR A 13 -8.62 50.96 12.89
C THR A 13 -8.31 52.19 12.03
N VAL A 14 -7.52 52.07 10.96
CA VAL A 14 -7.56 52.98 9.79
C VAL A 14 -7.26 52.20 8.50
N ASN A 15 -8.14 52.36 7.50
CA ASN A 15 -8.05 51.90 6.11
C ASN A 15 -7.16 52.84 5.28
N ILE A 16 -6.44 52.33 4.26
CA ILE A 16 -6.07 53.09 3.05
C ILE A 16 -6.09 52.18 1.82
N VAL A 17 -6.78 52.64 0.77
CA VAL A 17 -6.77 52.17 -0.63
C VAL A 17 -6.00 53.20 -1.46
N GLU A 18 -5.07 52.80 -2.33
CA GLU A 18 -4.96 53.24 -3.75
C GLU A 18 -3.69 52.73 -4.49
N ASN A 19 -3.95 52.25 -5.71
CA ASN A 19 -3.17 52.14 -6.95
C ASN A 19 -1.63 52.28 -7.03
N GLY A 20 -1.03 51.32 -7.76
CA GLY A 20 -0.25 51.62 -8.97
C GLY A 20 1.28 51.41 -8.94
N GLY A 21 1.75 50.38 -9.64
CA GLY A 21 3.00 50.44 -10.42
C GLY A 21 4.29 49.82 -9.84
N GLY A 22 4.70 48.69 -10.41
CA GLY A 22 6.08 48.50 -10.90
C GLY A 22 7.17 47.94 -9.97
N SER A 23 7.79 46.86 -10.46
CA SER A 23 9.21 46.50 -10.32
C SER A 23 9.64 45.53 -9.20
N SER A 24 9.94 44.31 -9.65
CA SER A 24 11.14 43.50 -9.38
C SER A 24 11.72 43.52 -7.95
N GLY A 25 11.40 42.48 -7.18
CA GLY A 25 12.07 42.13 -5.93
C GLY A 25 12.11 40.62 -5.76
N GLU A 26 13.12 40.01 -6.37
CA GLU A 26 13.44 38.58 -6.35
C GLU A 26 13.75 38.12 -4.91
N SER A 27 12.77 37.51 -4.23
CA SER A 27 12.98 36.91 -2.91
C SER A 27 13.28 35.42 -3.06
N SER A 28 14.58 35.15 -3.10
CA SER A 28 15.20 33.84 -2.89
C SER A 28 14.65 33.17 -1.62
N ARG A 29 13.78 32.18 -1.81
CA ARG A 29 13.48 31.17 -0.78
C ARG A 29 14.06 29.84 -1.23
N ARG A 30 15.20 29.49 -0.63
CA ARG A 30 15.79 28.15 -0.66
C ARG A 30 14.72 27.10 -0.28
N PRO A 31 14.66 25.94 -0.96
CA PRO A 31 13.93 24.79 -0.45
C PRO A 31 14.55 24.35 0.89
N SER A 32 13.73 24.14 1.90
CA SER A 32 14.14 23.55 3.18
C SER A 32 14.66 22.12 2.96
N LEU A 33 15.76 21.80 3.63
CA LEU A 33 16.47 20.51 3.66
C LEU A 33 15.65 19.31 4.20
N ALA A 34 14.32 19.43 4.32
CA ALA A 34 13.46 18.53 5.09
C ALA A 34 12.92 17.31 4.31
N ASP A 35 13.17 17.20 3.00
CA ASP A 35 12.73 16.08 2.15
C ASP A 35 13.86 15.56 1.25
N ALA A 36 15.07 15.42 1.78
CA ALA A 36 16.11 14.69 1.06
C ALA A 36 15.81 13.19 1.09
N PRO A 37 15.57 12.51 -0.05
CA PRO A 37 15.52 11.06 -0.07
C PRO A 37 16.89 10.50 0.37
N ALA A 38 16.88 9.35 1.05
CA ALA A 38 18.09 8.58 1.36
C ALA A 38 19.02 8.48 0.14
N PRO A 39 20.35 8.39 0.32
CA PRO A 39 21.31 8.41 -0.79
C PRO A 39 21.11 7.20 -1.70
N ARG A 40 20.29 7.38 -2.74
CA ARG A 40 20.15 6.41 -3.82
C ARG A 40 21.50 6.35 -4.53
N ARG A 41 22.01 5.14 -4.74
CA ARG A 41 23.17 4.91 -5.62
C ARG A 41 22.93 5.64 -6.95
N PRO A 42 23.95 6.32 -7.52
CA PRO A 42 23.79 7.01 -8.79
C PRO A 42 23.43 5.99 -9.87
N SER A 43 22.20 6.06 -10.37
CA SER A 43 21.74 5.26 -11.51
C SER A 43 22.42 5.78 -12.78
N LEU A 44 22.83 4.87 -13.66
CA LEU A 44 23.40 5.17 -14.97
C LEU A 44 22.43 6.03 -15.81
N ALA A 45 21.12 5.80 -15.67
CA ALA A 45 20.08 6.63 -16.30
C ALA A 45 20.10 8.09 -15.81
N GLY A 46 20.46 8.33 -14.54
CA GLY A 46 20.58 9.68 -13.97
C GLY A 46 21.84 10.43 -14.41
N LEU A 47 22.88 9.71 -14.85
CA LEU A 47 24.12 10.30 -15.38
C LEU A 47 23.90 10.87 -16.79
N SER A 48 23.10 10.20 -17.62
CA SER A 48 22.77 10.68 -18.99
C SER A 48 22.12 12.07 -18.99
N LEU A 49 21.20 12.34 -18.06
CA LEU A 49 20.47 13.63 -17.98
C LEU A 49 21.31 14.79 -17.43
N ARG A 50 22.39 14.51 -16.69
CA ARG A 50 23.26 15.53 -16.10
C ARG A 50 24.41 15.95 -17.00
N LEU A 51 24.73 15.15 -18.02
CA LEU A 51 25.82 15.44 -18.97
C LEU A 51 25.37 16.35 -20.12
N SER A 52 24.06 16.52 -20.35
CA SER A 52 23.51 17.30 -21.45
C SER A 52 23.41 18.82 -21.21
N SER A 53 23.67 19.34 -20.01
CA SER A 53 23.40 20.76 -19.68
C SER A 53 24.60 21.69 -19.61
N ARG A 54 25.81 21.27 -20.02
CA ARG A 54 26.99 22.16 -19.94
C ARG A 54 27.96 22.02 -21.12
N SER A 55 27.50 22.34 -22.33
CA SER A 55 28.41 22.76 -23.40
C SER A 55 27.73 23.75 -24.34
N LYS A 56 27.90 25.04 -24.04
CA LYS A 56 27.80 26.12 -25.02
C LYS A 56 29.20 26.71 -25.20
N ARG A 57 30.04 26.05 -26.01
CA ARG A 57 31.18 26.71 -26.67
C ARG A 57 31.67 25.91 -27.88
N SER A 58 31.46 26.52 -29.05
CA SER A 58 32.19 26.45 -30.33
C SER A 58 32.74 25.09 -30.80
N GLY A 59 32.18 24.56 -31.88
CA GLY A 59 32.83 23.57 -32.74
C GLY A 59 31.90 22.47 -33.26
N SER A 60 31.12 22.76 -34.33
CA SER A 60 30.21 21.79 -34.95
C SER A 60 30.90 20.51 -35.47
N GLY A 61 32.22 20.54 -35.72
CA GLY A 61 33.01 19.36 -36.13
C GLY A 61 33.43 18.46 -34.96
N SER A 62 33.83 19.04 -33.83
CA SER A 62 34.37 18.31 -32.67
C SER A 62 33.31 17.48 -31.95
N VAL A 63 32.06 17.97 -31.85
CA VAL A 63 30.96 17.22 -31.23
C VAL A 63 30.62 15.96 -32.04
N LYS A 64 30.67 16.04 -33.38
CA LYS A 64 30.37 14.90 -34.27
C LYS A 64 31.43 13.80 -34.17
N GLU A 65 32.71 14.18 -34.11
CA GLU A 65 33.81 13.24 -33.90
C GLU A 65 33.79 12.61 -32.50
N MET A 66 33.52 13.39 -31.45
CA MET A 66 33.38 12.87 -30.09
C MET A 66 32.23 11.87 -29.98
N ASN A 67 31.09 12.15 -30.62
CA ASN A 67 29.96 11.23 -30.66
C ASN A 67 30.29 9.94 -31.42
N ALA A 68 30.98 10.03 -32.55
CA ALA A 68 31.41 8.85 -33.32
C ALA A 68 32.41 7.97 -32.54
N MET A 69 33.36 8.58 -31.82
CA MET A 69 34.28 7.84 -30.95
C MET A 69 33.53 7.17 -29.78
N ALA A 70 32.58 7.88 -29.16
CA ALA A 70 31.75 7.33 -28.09
C ALA A 70 30.90 6.14 -28.57
N GLU A 71 30.33 6.25 -29.77
CA GLU A 71 29.56 5.16 -30.39
C GLU A 71 30.45 3.95 -30.69
N MET A 72 31.65 4.16 -31.27
CA MET A 72 32.60 3.08 -31.52
C MET A 72 33.06 2.40 -30.22
N ALA A 73 33.31 3.18 -29.16
CA ALA A 73 33.65 2.67 -27.84
C ALA A 73 32.49 1.86 -27.23
N ALA A 74 31.25 2.35 -27.33
CA ALA A 74 30.05 1.65 -26.86
C ALA A 74 29.84 0.33 -27.61
N GLN A 75 30.08 0.30 -28.92
CA GLN A 75 30.02 -0.93 -29.72
C GLN A 75 31.10 -1.94 -29.30
N LYS A 76 32.34 -1.48 -29.09
CA LYS A 76 33.44 -2.34 -28.60
C LYS A 76 33.12 -2.92 -27.22
N LEU A 77 32.61 -2.08 -26.30
CA LEU A 77 32.19 -2.51 -24.97
C LEU A 77 31.04 -3.53 -25.06
N GLY A 78 30.02 -3.26 -25.89
CA GLY A 78 28.91 -4.18 -26.09
C GLY A 78 29.37 -5.54 -26.62
N ARG A 79 30.29 -5.57 -27.59
CA ARG A 79 30.89 -6.81 -28.09
C ARG A 79 31.69 -7.55 -27.03
N ALA A 80 32.50 -6.85 -26.25
CA ALA A 80 33.25 -7.44 -25.14
C ALA A 80 32.28 -8.00 -24.07
N PHE A 81 31.21 -7.28 -23.75
CA PHE A 81 30.20 -7.70 -22.79
C PHE A 81 29.47 -8.98 -23.23
N PHE A 82 28.99 -9.03 -24.48
CA PHE A 82 28.34 -10.22 -25.04
C PHE A 82 29.30 -11.35 -25.42
N SER A 83 30.62 -11.15 -25.27
CA SER A 83 31.61 -12.23 -25.38
C SER A 83 31.82 -13.00 -24.07
N LEU A 84 31.26 -12.50 -22.96
CA LEU A 84 31.27 -13.19 -21.68
C LEU A 84 30.26 -14.34 -21.67
N PRO A 85 30.46 -15.38 -20.84
CA PRO A 85 29.43 -16.39 -20.58
C PRO A 85 28.15 -15.76 -20.02
N ASP A 86 26.99 -16.33 -20.38
CA ASP A 86 25.68 -15.83 -19.98
C ASP A 86 25.56 -15.69 -18.46
N GLU A 87 26.14 -16.61 -17.68
CA GLU A 87 26.12 -16.59 -16.22
C GLU A 87 26.77 -15.32 -15.64
N ILE A 88 27.89 -14.91 -16.23
CA ILE A 88 28.62 -13.71 -15.81
C ILE A 88 27.83 -12.47 -16.20
N ILE A 89 27.24 -12.46 -17.39
CA ILE A 89 26.37 -11.37 -17.85
C ILE A 89 25.19 -11.22 -16.88
N ILE A 90 24.50 -12.31 -16.56
CA ILE A 90 23.36 -12.32 -15.63
C ILE A 90 23.80 -11.80 -14.26
N GLN A 91 24.92 -12.27 -13.73
CA GLN A 91 25.43 -11.82 -12.44
C GLN A 91 25.67 -10.30 -12.43
N ILE A 92 26.33 -9.75 -13.47
CA ILE A 92 26.53 -8.31 -13.61
C ILE A 92 25.17 -7.57 -13.62
N LEU A 93 24.22 -8.05 -14.42
CA LEU A 93 22.89 -7.45 -14.54
C LEU A 93 22.10 -7.50 -13.21
N CYS A 94 22.27 -8.57 -12.43
CA CYS A 94 21.66 -8.73 -11.11
C CYS A 94 22.12 -7.67 -10.09
N TYR A 95 23.31 -7.07 -10.27
CA TYR A 95 23.80 -5.99 -9.42
C TYR A 95 23.30 -4.60 -9.83
N LEU A 96 22.73 -4.43 -11.01
CA LEU A 96 22.22 -3.14 -11.50
C LEU A 96 20.93 -2.73 -10.80
N GLY A 97 20.72 -1.42 -10.63
CA GLY A 97 19.46 -0.89 -10.09
C GLY A 97 18.28 -1.13 -11.02
N GLN A 98 17.05 -1.09 -10.50
CA GLN A 98 15.84 -1.29 -11.30
C GLN A 98 15.79 -0.36 -12.53
N SER A 99 16.15 0.92 -12.36
CA SER A 99 16.15 1.92 -13.44
C SER A 99 17.17 1.60 -14.52
N ASP A 100 18.32 1.07 -14.16
CA ASP A 100 19.39 0.73 -15.09
C ASP A 100 18.99 -0.49 -15.94
N VAL A 101 18.36 -1.51 -15.33
CA VAL A 101 17.86 -2.69 -16.05
C VAL A 101 16.79 -2.30 -17.08
N PHE A 102 15.89 -1.36 -16.75
CA PHE A 102 14.93 -0.84 -17.72
C PHE A 102 15.58 0.01 -18.81
N ALA A 103 16.55 0.86 -18.45
CA ALA A 103 17.28 1.66 -19.42
C ALA A 103 18.05 0.79 -20.43
N LEU A 104 18.65 -0.32 -19.97
CA LEU A 104 19.38 -1.27 -20.82
C LEU A 104 18.52 -1.87 -21.93
N ARG A 105 17.21 -2.06 -21.72
CA ARG A 105 16.29 -2.54 -22.78
C ARG A 105 16.26 -1.62 -23.99
N LEU A 106 16.47 -0.33 -23.78
CA LEU A 106 16.41 0.69 -24.83
C LEU A 106 17.74 0.83 -25.60
N THR A 107 18.81 0.17 -25.15
CA THR A 107 20.15 0.35 -25.72
C THR A 107 20.38 -0.46 -27.01
N SER A 108 19.87 -1.68 -27.09
CA SER A 108 19.98 -2.53 -28.30
C SER A 108 18.96 -3.67 -28.29
N ARG A 109 18.65 -4.20 -29.49
CA ARG A 109 17.75 -5.36 -29.63
C ARG A 109 18.33 -6.61 -28.97
N SER A 110 19.64 -6.84 -29.10
CA SER A 110 20.31 -7.98 -28.46
C SER A 110 20.24 -7.91 -26.94
N MET A 111 20.45 -6.73 -26.34
CA MET A 111 20.30 -6.54 -24.90
C MET A 111 18.87 -6.77 -24.44
N ASN A 112 17.88 -6.24 -25.15
CA ASN A 112 16.48 -6.49 -24.81
C ASN A 112 16.11 -7.99 -24.92
N SER A 113 16.59 -8.68 -25.95
CA SER A 113 16.37 -10.12 -26.12
C SER A 113 17.01 -10.92 -24.99
N PHE A 114 18.26 -10.59 -24.62
CA PHE A 114 18.98 -11.22 -23.51
C PHE A 114 18.24 -11.02 -22.18
N LEU A 115 17.82 -9.77 -21.90
CA LEU A 115 17.08 -9.43 -20.70
C LEU A 115 15.75 -10.19 -20.57
N ASN A 116 15.04 -10.44 -21.68
CA ASN A 116 13.81 -11.22 -21.64
C ASN A 116 14.09 -12.72 -21.51
N ALA A 117 15.11 -13.25 -22.19
CA ALA A 117 15.51 -14.65 -22.08
C ALA A 117 15.92 -15.02 -20.64
N HIS A 118 16.57 -14.10 -19.93
CA HIS A 118 17.00 -14.28 -18.53
C HIS A 118 16.16 -13.48 -17.54
N ALA A 119 14.89 -13.23 -17.87
CA ALA A 119 14.01 -12.43 -17.03
C ALA A 119 13.82 -13.02 -15.62
N CYS A 120 13.81 -14.34 -15.49
CA CYS A 120 13.58 -15.03 -14.22
C CYS A 120 14.64 -14.67 -13.13
N PRO A 121 15.94 -14.97 -13.32
CA PRO A 121 16.96 -14.68 -12.30
C PRO A 121 17.11 -13.18 -12.03
N ILE A 122 16.98 -12.34 -13.07
CA ILE A 122 17.06 -10.88 -12.94
C ILE A 122 15.92 -10.37 -12.05
N THR A 123 14.69 -10.83 -12.31
CA THR A 123 13.51 -10.42 -11.52
C THR A 123 13.66 -10.83 -10.05
N ARG A 124 14.08 -12.08 -9.80
CA ARG A 124 14.33 -12.58 -8.45
C ARG A 124 15.34 -11.73 -7.70
N SER A 125 16.49 -11.43 -8.30
CA SER A 125 17.53 -10.60 -7.68
C SER A 125 17.02 -9.19 -7.34
N ILE A 126 16.34 -8.53 -8.29
CA ILE A 126 15.89 -7.15 -8.10
C ILE A 126 14.83 -7.07 -7.01
N LEU A 127 13.83 -7.97 -7.03
CA LEU A 127 12.77 -7.98 -6.02
C LEU A 127 13.30 -8.31 -4.63
N PHE A 128 14.23 -9.26 -4.53
CA PHE A 128 14.90 -9.58 -3.27
C PHE A 128 15.66 -8.38 -2.69
N ARG A 129 16.42 -7.66 -3.52
CA ARG A 129 17.11 -6.43 -3.08
C ARG A 129 16.12 -5.34 -2.66
N CYS A 130 14.99 -5.20 -3.36
CA CYS A 130 13.94 -4.26 -2.97
C CYS A 130 13.30 -4.62 -1.61
N ALA A 131 13.18 -5.91 -1.28
CA ALA A 131 12.77 -6.37 0.04
C ALA A 131 13.82 -5.98 1.09
N ARG A 132 15.10 -6.26 0.83
CA ARG A 132 16.21 -5.92 1.73
C ARG A 132 16.31 -4.43 2.04
N GLU A 133 16.18 -3.57 1.03
CA GLU A 133 16.21 -2.11 1.21
C GLU A 133 15.09 -1.60 2.14
N ARG A 134 13.98 -2.33 2.25
CA ARG A 134 12.83 -1.94 3.07
C ARG A 134 12.80 -2.59 4.44
N THR A 135 13.50 -3.72 4.62
CA THR A 135 13.67 -4.36 5.92
C THR A 135 14.90 -3.87 6.67
N ALA A 136 15.83 -3.20 5.97
CA ALA A 136 17.05 -2.67 6.56
C ALA A 136 16.76 -1.76 7.75
N ASP A 137 17.44 -2.06 8.86
CA ASP A 137 17.49 -1.22 10.04
C ASP A 137 18.93 -0.91 10.34
N ASP A 138 19.27 0.38 10.40
CA ASP A 138 20.64 0.86 10.61
C ASP A 138 21.24 0.37 11.94
N THR A 139 20.41 -0.17 12.83
CA THR A 139 20.77 -0.70 14.14
C THR A 139 20.79 -2.23 14.23
N ALA A 140 20.34 -2.94 13.18
CA ALA A 140 20.24 -4.41 13.18
C ALA A 140 21.46 -5.06 12.53
N GLU A 141 21.78 -6.28 12.98
CA GLU A 141 22.83 -7.10 12.39
C GLU A 141 22.46 -7.55 10.97
N ASP A 142 23.46 -7.64 10.08
CA ASP A 142 23.29 -7.99 8.66
C ASP A 142 22.53 -9.32 8.46
N GLU A 143 22.78 -10.32 9.30
CA GLU A 143 22.11 -11.63 9.23
C GLU A 143 20.60 -11.51 9.49
N VAL A 144 20.21 -10.67 10.47
CA VAL A 144 18.80 -10.44 10.80
C VAL A 144 18.10 -9.69 9.66
N VAL A 145 18.77 -8.70 9.07
CA VAL A 145 18.25 -7.97 7.90
C VAL A 145 18.04 -8.90 6.72
N GLU A 146 18.98 -9.80 6.45
CA GLU A 146 18.89 -10.77 5.36
C GLU A 146 17.74 -11.76 5.59
N ARG A 147 17.58 -12.30 6.81
CA ARG A 147 16.46 -13.19 7.15
C ARG A 147 15.11 -12.50 6.95
N LYS A 148 14.98 -11.24 7.39
CA LYS A 148 13.75 -10.44 7.19
C LYS A 148 13.50 -10.15 5.71
N ALA A 149 14.55 -9.86 4.95
CA ALA A 149 14.46 -9.65 3.51
C ALA A 149 13.97 -10.91 2.79
N GLN A 150 14.50 -12.08 3.17
CA GLN A 150 14.08 -13.38 2.63
C GLN A 150 12.63 -13.69 2.95
N TYR A 151 12.20 -13.48 4.20
CA TYR A 151 10.80 -13.64 4.58
C TYR A 151 9.88 -12.72 3.77
N THR A 152 10.25 -11.44 3.66
CA THR A 152 9.48 -10.43 2.89
C THR A 152 9.38 -10.83 1.42
N TYR A 153 10.49 -11.22 0.80
CA TYR A 153 10.52 -11.67 -0.59
C TYR A 153 9.67 -12.92 -0.81
N ASN A 154 9.83 -13.94 0.04
CA ASN A 154 9.04 -15.16 -0.03
C ASN A 154 7.54 -14.85 0.11
N TYR A 155 7.18 -13.98 1.06
CA TYR A 155 5.81 -13.58 1.27
C TYR A 155 5.21 -12.91 0.02
N MET A 156 5.94 -11.96 -0.59
CA MET A 156 5.51 -11.36 -1.87
C MET A 156 5.29 -12.40 -2.97
N GLN A 157 6.14 -13.45 -3.02
CA GLN A 157 5.97 -14.55 -3.98
C GLN A 157 4.75 -15.43 -3.67
N THR A 158 4.36 -15.58 -2.40
CA THR A 158 3.11 -16.29 -2.05
C THR A 158 1.88 -15.53 -2.51
N LEU A 159 1.88 -14.20 -2.37
CA LEU A 159 0.77 -13.35 -2.80
C LEU A 159 0.69 -13.25 -4.33
N TYR A 160 1.84 -13.09 -4.98
CA TYR A 160 1.95 -12.91 -6.43
C TYR A 160 3.02 -13.84 -7.00
N PRO A 161 2.67 -15.10 -7.28
CA PRO A 161 3.64 -16.08 -7.76
C PRO A 161 4.22 -15.67 -9.12
N GLN A 162 5.53 -15.89 -9.28
CA GLN A 162 6.20 -15.65 -10.55
C GLN A 162 5.75 -16.70 -11.58
N PRO A 163 5.39 -16.30 -12.81
CA PRO A 163 5.03 -17.25 -13.86
C PRO A 163 6.24 -18.14 -14.20
N THR A 164 5.95 -19.43 -14.45
CA THR A 164 6.95 -20.43 -14.86
C THR A 164 6.52 -21.04 -16.21
N PRO A 165 7.26 -20.78 -17.31
CA PRO A 165 8.45 -19.92 -17.43
C PRO A 165 8.13 -18.42 -17.25
N CYS A 166 9.12 -17.60 -16.90
CA CYS A 166 8.99 -16.14 -16.83
C CYS A 166 9.43 -15.54 -18.18
N PRO A 167 8.50 -15.26 -19.11
CA PRO A 167 8.84 -15.04 -20.51
C PRO A 167 9.40 -13.64 -20.79
N SER A 168 9.14 -12.71 -19.88
CA SER A 168 9.49 -11.30 -20.02
C SER A 168 9.70 -10.69 -18.63
N LEU A 169 10.22 -9.48 -18.62
CA LEU A 169 10.36 -8.69 -17.40
C LEU A 169 9.08 -7.90 -17.04
N GLU A 170 7.93 -8.32 -17.55
CA GLU A 170 6.63 -7.71 -17.25
C GLU A 170 6.17 -8.01 -15.83
N TYR A 171 6.33 -9.26 -15.36
CA TYR A 171 6.04 -9.62 -13.97
C TYR A 171 6.83 -8.73 -13.00
N MET A 172 8.12 -8.48 -13.28
CA MET A 172 8.92 -7.53 -12.52
C MET A 172 8.34 -6.12 -12.52
N LEU A 173 7.91 -5.60 -13.68
CA LEU A 173 7.26 -4.28 -13.78
C LEU A 173 6.00 -4.21 -12.92
N GLN A 174 5.17 -5.24 -12.98
CA GLN A 174 3.93 -5.31 -12.21
C GLN A 174 4.21 -5.32 -10.70
N MET A 175 5.18 -6.12 -10.24
CA MET A 175 5.60 -6.14 -8.83
C MET A 175 6.16 -4.80 -8.36
N LEU A 176 6.99 -4.14 -9.18
CA LEU A 176 7.51 -2.81 -8.86
C LEU A 176 6.43 -1.73 -8.83
N ARG A 177 5.40 -1.83 -9.69
CA ARG A 177 4.24 -0.92 -9.66
C ARG A 177 3.42 -1.11 -8.39
N ARG A 178 3.13 -2.35 -7.99
CA ARG A 178 2.45 -2.69 -6.72
C ARG A 178 3.23 -2.14 -5.53
N GLN A 179 4.55 -2.38 -5.52
CA GLN A 179 5.43 -1.85 -4.49
C GLN A 179 5.35 -0.32 -4.39
N ALA A 180 5.36 0.38 -5.52
CA ALA A 180 5.25 1.84 -5.54
C ALA A 180 3.87 2.35 -5.06
N GLN A 181 2.79 1.61 -5.29
CA GLN A 181 1.46 1.93 -4.75
C GLN A 181 1.43 1.74 -3.23
N ILE A 182 2.00 0.65 -2.74
CA ILE A 182 2.11 0.35 -1.31
C ILE A 182 2.96 1.40 -0.58
N ASP A 183 4.11 1.77 -1.14
CA ASP A 183 4.98 2.80 -0.57
C ASP A 183 4.24 4.15 -0.44
N LYS A 184 3.44 4.52 -1.45
CA LYS A 184 2.61 5.74 -1.40
C LYS A 184 1.55 5.65 -0.30
N MET A 185 0.86 4.52 -0.20
CA MET A 185 -0.18 4.30 0.79
C MET A 185 0.39 4.36 2.21
N LEU A 186 1.50 3.67 2.46
CA LEU A 186 2.22 3.74 3.72
C LEU A 186 2.60 5.18 4.03
N SER A 187 3.18 5.92 3.09
CA SER A 187 3.55 7.32 3.31
C SER A 187 2.36 8.18 3.75
N VAL A 188 1.21 8.09 3.07
CA VAL A 188 0.04 8.92 3.42
C VAL A 188 -0.59 8.49 4.74
N THR A 189 -0.67 7.19 5.00
CA THR A 189 -1.19 6.64 6.26
C THR A 189 -0.28 7.02 7.43
N MET A 190 1.05 6.96 7.26
CA MET A 190 1.98 7.37 8.30
C MET A 190 1.94 8.88 8.57
N SER A 191 1.73 9.72 7.55
CA SER A 191 1.48 11.15 7.76
C SER A 191 0.20 11.40 8.56
N PHE A 192 -0.86 10.63 8.29
CA PHE A 192 -2.10 10.68 9.08
C PHE A 192 -1.90 10.22 10.52
N VAL A 193 -1.19 9.11 10.73
CA VAL A 193 -0.85 8.60 12.05
C VAL A 193 -0.03 9.62 12.83
N GLN A 194 1.01 10.20 12.22
CA GLN A 194 1.81 11.26 12.84
C GLN A 194 0.92 12.41 13.31
N MET A 195 0.05 12.93 12.45
CA MET A 195 -0.89 13.99 12.81
C MET A 195 -1.76 13.60 13.99
N ARG A 196 -2.29 12.37 14.02
CA ARG A 196 -3.14 11.87 15.11
C ARG A 196 -2.37 11.67 16.41
N VAL A 197 -1.15 11.15 16.36
CA VAL A 197 -0.28 10.96 17.53
C VAL A 197 -0.01 12.29 18.24
N TYR A 198 0.27 13.36 17.50
CA TYR A 198 0.44 14.69 18.11
C TYR A 198 -0.86 15.30 18.68
N MET A 199 -2.03 14.79 18.28
CA MET A 199 -3.32 15.18 18.84
C MET A 199 -3.71 14.36 20.08
N MET A 200 -3.05 13.23 20.35
CA MET A 200 -3.31 12.40 21.53
C MET A 200 -2.57 12.97 22.75
N PRO A 201 -3.26 13.37 23.83
CA PRO A 201 -2.61 13.92 25.03
C PRO A 201 -1.65 12.93 25.70
N SER A 202 -1.96 11.63 25.62
CA SER A 202 -1.22 10.54 26.24
C SER A 202 0.06 10.14 25.48
N CYS A 203 0.26 10.62 24.24
CA CYS A 203 1.46 10.29 23.48
C CYS A 203 2.58 11.32 23.71
N PRO A 204 3.84 10.88 23.89
CA PRO A 204 4.95 11.80 24.02
C PRO A 204 5.10 12.64 22.75
N ARG A 205 5.35 13.94 22.93
CA ARG A 205 5.66 14.83 21.81
C ARG A 205 7.10 14.57 21.36
N PHE A 206 7.25 13.96 20.19
CA PHE A 206 8.56 13.69 19.61
C PHE A 206 9.18 14.94 19.00
N SER A 207 10.45 15.21 19.28
CA SER A 207 11.25 16.27 18.66
C SER A 207 11.56 15.98 17.18
N ASP A 208 11.81 14.70 16.87
CA ASP A 208 11.92 14.17 15.51
C ASP A 208 11.10 12.88 15.39
N PHE A 209 10.04 12.90 14.58
CA PHE A 209 9.17 11.75 14.36
C PHE A 209 9.71 10.78 13.29
N ARG A 210 10.73 11.17 12.51
CA ARG A 210 11.26 10.36 11.40
C ARG A 210 11.63 8.91 11.79
N PRO A 211 12.44 8.65 12.84
CA PRO A 211 12.80 7.28 13.19
C PRO A 211 11.58 6.42 13.57
N TYR A 212 10.59 7.02 14.23
CA TYR A 212 9.33 6.35 14.59
C TYR A 212 8.47 6.07 13.36
N ARG A 213 8.40 7.02 12.43
CA ARG A 213 7.72 6.87 11.15
C ARG A 213 8.33 5.72 10.34
N ASP A 214 9.64 5.64 10.28
CA ASP A 214 10.35 4.61 9.52
C ASP A 214 10.16 3.24 10.19
N LYS A 215 10.19 3.16 11.52
CA LYS A 215 9.84 1.95 12.27
C LYS A 215 8.40 1.49 12.00
N LEU A 216 7.42 2.39 12.06
CA LEU A 216 6.01 2.09 11.74
C LEU A 216 5.84 1.66 10.28
N THR A 217 6.53 2.33 9.35
CA THR A 217 6.49 2.01 7.91
C THR A 217 6.99 0.59 7.66
N ARG A 218 8.13 0.22 8.25
CA ARG A 218 8.69 -1.13 8.16
C ARG A 218 7.74 -2.17 8.75
N ARG A 219 7.15 -1.86 9.91
CA ARG A 219 6.21 -2.75 10.61
C ARG A 219 4.92 -3.00 9.82
N MET A 220 4.44 -1.99 9.11
CA MET A 220 3.20 -2.08 8.33
C MET A 220 3.41 -2.48 6.87
N HIS A 221 4.65 -2.77 6.46
CA HIS A 221 4.95 -3.02 5.05
C HIS A 221 4.25 -4.27 4.51
N LEU A 222 4.40 -5.40 5.20
CA LEU A 222 3.74 -6.66 4.83
C LEU A 222 2.22 -6.61 5.05
N ALA A 223 1.77 -5.90 6.08
CA ALA A 223 0.36 -5.58 6.30
C ALA A 223 -0.26 -4.87 5.08
N ALA A 224 0.45 -3.88 4.53
CA ALA A 224 0.00 -3.15 3.35
C ALA A 224 -0.01 -4.02 2.07
N TRP A 225 0.96 -4.91 1.91
CA TRP A 225 0.94 -5.93 0.85
C TRP A 225 -0.27 -6.85 0.96
N THR A 226 -0.57 -7.32 2.17
CA THR A 226 -1.71 -8.21 2.46
C THR A 226 -3.02 -7.53 2.14
N ILE A 227 -3.22 -6.28 2.59
CA ILE A 227 -4.43 -5.51 2.26
C ILE A 227 -4.53 -5.20 0.76
N SER A 228 -3.42 -4.89 0.08
CA SER A 228 -3.44 -4.69 -1.37
C SER A 228 -3.94 -5.93 -2.09
N HIS A 229 -3.36 -7.10 -1.76
CA HIS A 229 -3.74 -8.37 -2.36
C HIS A 229 -5.17 -8.77 -2.01
N PHE A 230 -5.58 -8.57 -0.76
CA PHE A 230 -6.96 -8.83 -0.34
C PHE A 230 -7.97 -8.01 -1.14
N LEU A 231 -7.75 -6.71 -1.31
CA LEU A 231 -8.63 -5.85 -2.10
C LEU A 231 -8.68 -6.29 -3.58
N GLU A 232 -7.53 -6.66 -4.16
CA GLU A 232 -7.47 -7.20 -5.53
C GLU A 232 -8.31 -8.49 -5.65
N LYS A 233 -8.09 -9.47 -4.78
CA LYS A 233 -8.80 -10.77 -4.82
C LYS A 233 -10.28 -10.66 -4.46
N TYR A 234 -10.63 -9.82 -3.50
CA TYR A 234 -12.03 -9.58 -3.15
C TYR A 234 -12.78 -8.95 -4.33
N ARG A 235 -12.14 -8.00 -5.02
CA ARG A 235 -12.70 -7.41 -6.24
C ARG A 235 -12.83 -8.45 -7.36
N ASP A 236 -11.81 -9.27 -7.59
CA ASP A 236 -11.88 -10.34 -8.60
C ASP A 236 -13.02 -11.32 -8.30
N LEU A 237 -13.22 -11.67 -7.02
CA LEU A 237 -14.33 -12.49 -6.56
C LEU A 237 -15.68 -11.83 -6.87
N LEU A 238 -15.85 -10.54 -6.58
CA LEU A 238 -17.12 -9.83 -6.86
C LEU A 238 -17.41 -9.65 -8.36
N ILE A 239 -16.38 -9.45 -9.18
CA ILE A 239 -16.53 -9.17 -10.62
C ILE A 239 -16.68 -10.47 -11.42
N HIS A 240 -15.87 -11.49 -11.12
CA HIS A 240 -15.70 -12.65 -11.99
C HIS A 240 -16.28 -13.94 -11.42
N VAL A 241 -16.52 -14.03 -10.11
CA VAL A 241 -16.99 -15.26 -9.47
C VAL A 241 -18.44 -15.11 -9.03
N HIS A 242 -18.74 -14.05 -8.28
CA HIS A 242 -20.07 -13.81 -7.71
C HIS A 242 -21.22 -13.83 -8.73
N PRO A 243 -21.11 -13.24 -9.94
CA PRO A 243 -22.21 -13.27 -10.92
C PRO A 243 -22.59 -14.68 -11.42
N HIS A 244 -21.75 -15.69 -11.16
CA HIS A 244 -22.02 -17.08 -11.54
C HIS A 244 -22.67 -17.90 -10.42
N HIS A 245 -22.80 -17.34 -9.21
CA HIS A 245 -23.49 -18.04 -8.12
C HIS A 245 -25.00 -17.90 -8.29
N GLU A 246 -25.74 -18.98 -8.00
CA GLU A 246 -27.19 -18.95 -8.03
C GLU A 246 -27.69 -17.96 -6.98
N ARG A 247 -28.52 -17.01 -7.42
CA ARG A 247 -29.31 -16.22 -6.49
C ARG A 247 -30.25 -17.18 -5.80
N LEU A 248 -30.00 -17.46 -4.52
CA LEU A 248 -31.02 -17.98 -3.64
C LEU A 248 -32.13 -16.93 -3.61
N GLU A 249 -33.10 -17.04 -4.53
CA GLU A 249 -34.34 -16.32 -4.40
C GLU A 249 -34.89 -16.66 -3.02
N GLU A 250 -35.19 -15.63 -2.23
CA GLU A 250 -36.03 -15.76 -1.05
C GLU A 250 -37.37 -16.32 -1.52
N ASN A 251 -37.46 -17.64 -1.61
CA ASN A 251 -38.70 -18.34 -1.74
C ASN A 251 -39.49 -18.03 -0.48
N SER A 252 -40.35 -17.04 -0.66
CA SER A 252 -41.49 -16.70 0.15
C SER A 252 -42.16 -18.00 0.60
N ASN A 253 -42.09 -18.28 1.90
CA ASN A 253 -42.96 -19.13 2.72
C ASN A 253 -42.16 -19.99 3.74
N HIS A 254 -41.56 -19.36 4.75
CA HIS A 254 -41.45 -20.02 6.06
C HIS A 254 -41.77 -19.03 7.19
N PRO A 255 -42.63 -19.44 8.16
CA PRO A 255 -43.14 -18.54 9.17
C PRO A 255 -42.05 -18.21 10.20
N ALA A 256 -41.97 -16.93 10.55
CA ALA A 256 -41.19 -16.42 11.65
C ALA A 256 -41.43 -17.24 12.91
N THR A 257 -40.40 -17.96 13.38
CA THR A 257 -40.43 -18.58 14.70
C THR A 257 -39.11 -18.40 15.44
N SER A 258 -39.26 -17.75 16.59
CA SER A 258 -38.38 -17.61 17.76
C SER A 258 -37.09 -16.75 17.69
N PRO A 259 -36.99 -15.74 18.59
CA PRO A 259 -35.74 -15.06 18.93
C PRO A 259 -35.07 -15.77 20.12
N THR A 260 -33.79 -16.11 19.99
CA THR A 260 -32.92 -16.41 21.16
C THR A 260 -31.44 -16.25 20.78
N ASP A 261 -30.81 -15.24 21.41
CA ASP A 261 -29.44 -15.21 21.94
C ASP A 261 -28.26 -15.72 21.09
N GLU A 262 -27.74 -14.86 20.22
CA GLU A 262 -26.38 -14.29 20.26
C GLU A 262 -26.23 -13.39 19.03
N ALA A 263 -25.70 -12.18 19.18
CA ALA A 263 -25.52 -11.26 18.05
C ALA A 263 -24.36 -11.72 17.17
N ALA A 264 -24.58 -12.77 16.37
CA ALA A 264 -23.63 -13.23 15.37
C ALA A 264 -23.22 -12.05 14.47
N LEU A 265 -21.92 -11.85 14.33
CA LEU A 265 -21.41 -10.77 13.52
C LEU A 265 -21.84 -10.99 12.06
N PRO A 266 -22.28 -9.94 11.35
CA PRO A 266 -22.73 -10.07 9.98
C PRO A 266 -21.56 -10.40 9.05
N SER A 267 -21.76 -11.41 8.20
CA SER A 267 -20.82 -11.85 7.18
C SER A 267 -20.58 -10.79 6.08
N LEU A 268 -19.41 -10.85 5.44
CA LEU A 268 -19.01 -9.91 4.37
C LEU A 268 -19.78 -10.07 3.06
N SER A 269 -20.25 -11.28 2.77
CA SER A 269 -21.14 -11.52 1.64
C SER A 269 -22.41 -12.23 2.14
N PRO A 270 -23.60 -11.88 1.64
CA PRO A 270 -24.77 -12.71 1.84
C PRO A 270 -24.66 -14.05 1.07
N CYS A 271 -23.70 -14.15 0.14
CA CYS A 271 -23.48 -15.34 -0.68
C CYS A 271 -22.56 -16.35 0.03
N PRO A 272 -23.02 -17.59 0.30
CA PRO A 272 -22.25 -18.59 1.04
C PRO A 272 -20.98 -19.02 0.30
N GLU A 273 -21.04 -19.19 -1.02
CA GLU A 273 -19.87 -19.55 -1.84
C GLU A 273 -18.78 -18.47 -1.83
N CYS A 274 -19.18 -17.19 -1.89
CA CYS A 274 -18.26 -16.06 -1.73
C CYS A 274 -17.58 -16.07 -0.36
N ASN A 275 -18.32 -16.40 0.70
CA ASN A 275 -17.78 -16.45 2.05
C ASN A 275 -16.77 -17.59 2.22
N GLU A 276 -17.01 -18.75 1.64
CA GLU A 276 -16.02 -19.84 1.68
C GLU A 276 -14.75 -19.49 0.90
N GLY A 277 -14.89 -18.89 -0.28
CA GLY A 277 -13.75 -18.35 -1.03
C GLY A 277 -12.97 -17.31 -0.22
N LEU A 278 -13.66 -16.44 0.50
CA LEU A 278 -13.08 -15.43 1.37
C LEU A 278 -12.35 -16.05 2.58
N LYS A 279 -12.95 -17.02 3.26
CA LYS A 279 -12.30 -17.74 4.37
C LYS A 279 -11.06 -18.47 3.88
N SER A 280 -11.12 -19.11 2.71
CA SER A 280 -9.96 -19.75 2.07
C SER A 280 -8.84 -18.74 1.78
N LEU A 281 -9.19 -17.56 1.25
CA LEU A 281 -8.22 -16.48 1.03
C LEU A 281 -7.57 -16.02 2.33
N LEU A 282 -8.34 -15.80 3.39
CA LEU A 282 -7.81 -15.36 4.69
C LEU A 282 -6.91 -16.43 5.35
N ARG A 283 -7.20 -17.72 5.15
CA ARG A 283 -6.34 -18.82 5.61
C ARG A 283 -5.04 -18.93 4.83
N SER A 284 -4.99 -18.43 3.58
CA SER A 284 -3.76 -18.39 2.79
C SER A 284 -2.72 -17.40 3.34
N TYR A 285 -3.15 -16.43 4.15
CA TYR A 285 -2.23 -15.50 4.80
C TYR A 285 -1.69 -16.08 6.13
N PRO A 286 -0.39 -15.87 6.41
CA PRO A 286 0.22 -16.27 7.67
C PRO A 286 -0.40 -15.47 8.82
N GLY A 287 -0.59 -16.14 9.97
CA GLY A 287 -1.24 -15.53 11.13
C GLY A 287 -0.50 -14.29 11.66
N THR A 288 0.83 -14.26 11.52
CA THR A 288 1.69 -13.13 11.87
C THR A 288 1.33 -11.84 11.15
N GLU A 289 0.77 -11.91 9.94
CA GLU A 289 0.45 -10.75 9.10
C GLU A 289 -1.03 -10.36 9.13
N ILE A 290 -1.93 -11.26 9.56
CA ILE A 290 -3.39 -11.02 9.62
C ILE A 290 -3.72 -9.82 10.52
N ILE A 291 -3.18 -9.80 11.73
CA ILE A 291 -3.52 -8.77 12.73
C ILE A 291 -2.93 -7.40 12.35
N PRO A 292 -1.64 -7.30 11.96
CA PRO A 292 -1.11 -6.08 11.37
C PRO A 292 -1.92 -5.59 10.15
N ALA A 293 -2.33 -6.49 9.25
CA ALA A 293 -3.15 -6.15 8.07
C ALA A 293 -4.50 -5.55 8.49
N TYR A 294 -5.18 -6.17 9.45
CA TYR A 294 -6.43 -5.67 10.02
C TYR A 294 -6.28 -4.24 10.59
N HIS A 295 -5.25 -4.00 11.41
CA HIS A 295 -4.98 -2.67 11.97
C HIS A 295 -4.59 -1.65 10.89
N PHE A 296 -3.79 -2.06 9.91
CA PHE A 296 -3.40 -1.19 8.79
C PHE A 296 -4.62 -0.75 7.99
N TYR A 297 -5.54 -1.67 7.70
CA TYR A 297 -6.79 -1.32 7.03
C TYR A 297 -7.65 -0.38 7.88
N ASP A 298 -7.77 -0.62 9.19
CA ASP A 298 -8.54 0.28 10.05
C ASP A 298 -7.96 1.72 10.07
N LEU A 299 -6.63 1.86 10.07
CA LEU A 299 -5.98 3.16 9.89
C LEU A 299 -6.33 3.80 8.54
N CYS A 300 -6.34 3.03 7.45
CA CYS A 300 -6.74 3.51 6.13
C CYS A 300 -8.21 3.96 6.11
N ARG A 301 -9.11 3.20 6.74
CA ARG A 301 -10.54 3.54 6.90
C ARG A 301 -10.73 4.84 7.67
N GLN A 302 -10.08 4.98 8.82
CA GLN A 302 -10.13 6.19 9.63
C GLN A 302 -9.56 7.40 8.88
N HIS A 303 -8.49 7.20 8.11
CA HIS A 303 -7.91 8.24 7.25
C HIS A 303 -8.91 8.67 6.16
N LEU A 304 -9.52 7.72 5.43
CA LEU A 304 -10.51 8.00 4.40
C LEU A 304 -11.72 8.77 4.95
N ARG A 305 -12.20 8.41 6.15
CA ARG A 305 -13.27 9.13 6.84
C ARG A 305 -12.87 10.55 7.22
N ALA A 306 -11.65 10.75 7.70
CA ALA A 306 -11.13 12.08 7.96
C ALA A 306 -11.04 12.90 6.67
N LEU A 307 -10.75 12.26 5.53
CA LEU A 307 -10.66 12.93 4.24
C LEU A 307 -12.02 13.31 3.64
N SER A 308 -13.04 12.48 3.84
CA SER A 308 -14.40 12.66 3.28
C SER A 308 -15.31 13.53 4.14
N ARG A 309 -14.90 13.90 5.35
CA ARG A 309 -15.64 14.82 6.23
C ARG A 309 -15.25 16.27 5.97
N ALA A 310 -16.24 17.15 6.05
CA ALA A 310 -15.98 18.58 6.00
C ALA A 310 -15.10 19.00 7.19
N PRO A 311 -14.21 19.99 7.04
CA PRO A 311 -13.37 20.47 8.14
C PRO A 311 -14.19 20.89 9.36
N THR A 312 -13.83 20.35 10.52
CA THR A 312 -14.58 20.53 11.78
C THR A 312 -14.52 21.95 12.33
N TYR A 313 -13.47 22.71 12.00
CA TYR A 313 -13.30 24.10 12.44
C TYR A 313 -14.21 25.09 11.70
N ALA A 314 -14.75 24.71 10.53
CA ALA A 314 -15.56 25.64 9.74
C ALA A 314 -17.01 25.68 10.25
N GLY A 315 -17.49 26.87 10.57
CA GLY A 315 -18.87 27.09 11.02
C GLY A 315 -19.90 26.89 9.90
N THR A 316 -21.18 26.76 10.25
CA THR A 316 -22.29 26.53 9.30
C THR A 316 -22.37 27.60 8.19
N ILE A 317 -22.08 28.86 8.52
CA ILE A 317 -22.08 29.99 7.57
C ILE A 317 -20.89 29.89 6.62
N GLU A 318 -19.69 29.63 7.14
CA GLU A 318 -18.47 29.47 6.34
C GLU A 318 -18.59 28.30 5.35
N ARG A 319 -19.21 27.19 5.78
CA ARG A 319 -19.51 26.05 4.90
C ARG A 319 -20.45 26.44 3.76
N ARG A 320 -21.49 27.22 4.06
CA ARG A 320 -22.47 27.67 3.06
C ARG A 320 -21.86 28.65 2.06
N LEU A 321 -21.02 29.59 2.52
CA LEU A 321 -20.35 30.58 1.68
C LEU A 321 -19.30 29.96 0.75
N ARG A 322 -18.60 28.92 1.21
CA ARG A 322 -17.61 28.20 0.40
C ARG A 322 -18.19 27.12 -0.50
N GLY A 323 -19.52 26.98 -0.55
CA GLY A 323 -20.19 25.94 -1.34
C GLY A 323 -19.80 24.53 -0.94
N TRP A 324 -19.37 24.31 0.31
CA TRP A 324 -19.09 22.96 0.79
C TRP A 324 -20.43 22.24 0.95
N SER A 325 -20.70 21.36 -0.03
CA SER A 325 -21.84 20.44 -0.02
C SER A 325 -21.98 19.79 1.35
N ARG A 326 -23.22 19.78 1.87
CA ARG A 326 -23.56 19.13 3.14
C ARG A 326 -23.61 17.61 3.02
N LYS A 327 -23.66 17.07 1.79
CA LYS A 327 -23.70 15.63 1.53
C LYS A 327 -22.27 15.11 1.45
N SER A 328 -21.78 14.59 2.58
CA SER A 328 -20.64 13.68 2.56
C SER A 328 -20.95 12.48 1.68
N PRO A 329 -19.93 11.81 1.10
CA PRO A 329 -20.11 10.52 0.46
C PRO A 329 -20.84 9.56 1.39
N THR A 330 -21.74 8.77 0.83
CA THR A 330 -22.43 7.73 1.57
C THR A 330 -21.46 6.60 1.93
N GLU A 331 -21.81 5.75 2.89
CA GLU A 331 -21.01 4.57 3.22
C GLU A 331 -20.90 3.62 2.01
N ALA A 332 -21.92 3.54 1.17
CA ALA A 332 -21.88 2.77 -0.07
C ALA A 332 -20.86 3.35 -1.07
N ASP A 333 -20.81 4.68 -1.23
CA ASP A 333 -19.84 5.35 -2.10
C ASP A 333 -18.41 5.05 -1.65
N LEU A 334 -18.15 5.09 -0.34
CA LEU A 334 -16.84 4.80 0.24
C LEU A 334 -16.46 3.31 0.09
N ALA A 335 -17.41 2.39 0.28
CA ALA A 335 -17.19 0.96 0.06
C ALA A 335 -16.78 0.69 -1.39
N ILE A 336 -17.55 1.22 -2.34
CA ILE A 336 -17.28 1.06 -3.78
C ILE A 336 -15.94 1.68 -4.17
N PHE A 337 -15.62 2.86 -3.63
CA PHE A 337 -14.33 3.50 -3.86
C PHE A 337 -13.15 2.65 -3.36
N VAL A 338 -13.26 2.04 -2.17
CA VAL A 338 -12.21 1.21 -1.57
C VAL A 338 -12.07 -0.14 -2.30
N ILE A 339 -13.18 -0.82 -2.57
CA ILE A 339 -13.18 -2.18 -3.14
C ILE A 339 -12.77 -2.15 -4.61
N PHE A 340 -13.40 -1.31 -5.43
CA PHE A 340 -13.09 -1.26 -6.86
C PHE A 340 -11.85 -0.41 -7.17
N GLY A 341 -11.60 0.64 -6.39
CA GLY A 341 -10.47 1.54 -6.58
C GLY A 341 -9.16 1.05 -5.94
N GLY A 342 -9.25 0.23 -4.89
CA GLY A 342 -8.11 -0.34 -4.18
C GLY A 342 -7.15 0.71 -3.60
N ILE A 343 -5.92 0.27 -3.31
CA ILE A 343 -4.88 1.13 -2.72
C ILE A 343 -4.49 2.30 -3.65
N SER A 344 -4.58 2.11 -4.96
CA SER A 344 -4.22 3.13 -5.96
C SER A 344 -5.10 4.38 -5.84
N GLU A 345 -6.43 4.22 -5.86
CA GLU A 345 -7.36 5.34 -5.76
C GLU A 345 -7.36 5.97 -4.36
N LEU A 346 -7.21 5.15 -3.32
CA LEU A 346 -7.06 5.66 -1.95
C LEU A 346 -5.84 6.57 -1.80
N SER A 347 -4.68 6.13 -2.30
CA SER A 347 -3.45 6.93 -2.26
C SER A 347 -3.59 8.22 -3.06
N LYS A 348 -4.23 8.17 -4.24
CA LYS A 348 -4.48 9.36 -5.07
C LYS A 348 -5.33 10.38 -4.31
N LEU A 349 -6.41 9.95 -3.66
CA LEU A 349 -7.29 10.81 -2.87
C LEU A 349 -6.52 11.49 -1.72
N SER A 350 -5.69 10.73 -1.01
CA SER A 350 -4.88 11.25 0.11
C SER A 350 -3.80 12.23 -0.32
N MET A 351 -3.23 12.05 -1.52
CA MET A 351 -2.18 12.92 -2.05
C MET A 351 -2.71 14.24 -2.66
N LEU A 352 -4.03 14.36 -2.85
CA LEU A 352 -4.62 15.61 -3.33
C LEU A 352 -4.36 16.72 -2.31
N LYS A 353 -3.55 17.71 -2.70
CA LYS A 353 -3.32 18.97 -1.94
C LYS A 353 -4.52 19.92 -2.00
N GLY A 354 -5.71 19.36 -2.17
CA GLY A 354 -6.91 20.04 -2.61
C GLY A 354 -7.88 20.42 -1.50
N SER A 355 -8.85 21.26 -1.84
CA SER A 355 -9.96 21.58 -0.94
C SER A 355 -10.84 20.35 -0.70
N TYR A 356 -11.67 20.40 0.35
CA TYR A 356 -12.70 19.39 0.62
C TYR A 356 -13.51 19.01 -0.64
N THR A 357 -13.95 20.00 -1.39
CA THR A 357 -14.76 19.79 -2.61
C THR A 357 -14.06 18.97 -3.68
N GLN A 358 -12.75 19.15 -3.86
CA GLN A 358 -11.98 18.37 -4.85
C GLN A 358 -11.92 16.88 -4.47
N ARG A 359 -11.82 16.57 -3.18
CA ARG A 359 -11.84 15.19 -2.69
C ARG A 359 -13.21 14.54 -2.88
N ILE A 360 -14.29 15.25 -2.59
CA ILE A 360 -15.65 14.74 -2.82
C ILE A 360 -15.93 14.54 -4.31
N ASN A 361 -15.52 15.50 -5.15
CA ASN A 361 -15.67 15.38 -6.61
C ASN A 361 -14.86 14.21 -7.16
N MET A 362 -13.68 13.91 -6.62
CA MET A 362 -12.92 12.73 -7.02
C MET A 362 -13.70 11.43 -6.72
N ILE A 363 -14.26 11.30 -5.52
CA ILE A 363 -15.08 10.12 -5.14
C ILE A 363 -16.33 10.01 -6.03
N GLY A 364 -17.04 11.12 -6.23
CA GLY A 364 -18.21 11.17 -7.13
C GLY A 364 -17.86 10.82 -8.58
N SER A 365 -16.77 11.38 -9.13
CA SER A 365 -16.32 11.05 -10.47
C SER A 365 -15.89 9.58 -10.62
N PHE A 366 -15.38 8.97 -9.54
CA PHE A 366 -15.09 7.54 -9.52
C PHE A 366 -16.38 6.72 -9.58
N TRP A 367 -17.36 7.07 -8.76
CA TRP A 367 -18.68 6.45 -8.76
C TRP A 367 -19.34 6.51 -10.14
N ASP A 368 -19.35 7.68 -10.76
CA ASP A 368 -19.96 7.89 -12.08
C ASP A 368 -19.31 6.96 -13.14
N ARG A 369 -17.98 6.78 -13.08
CA ARG A 369 -17.29 5.83 -13.98
C ARG A 369 -17.71 4.38 -13.76
N VAL A 370 -17.93 3.97 -12.51
CA VAL A 370 -18.41 2.62 -12.19
C VAL A 370 -19.83 2.42 -12.74
N MET A 371 -20.73 3.38 -12.49
CA MET A 371 -22.12 3.31 -12.98
C MET A 371 -22.23 3.33 -14.51
N LEU A 372 -21.39 4.13 -15.18
CA LEU A 372 -21.30 4.13 -16.65
C LEU A 372 -20.86 2.77 -17.18
N ALA A 373 -19.91 2.11 -16.52
CA ALA A 373 -19.43 0.80 -16.93
C ALA A 373 -20.52 -0.28 -16.79
N VAL A 374 -21.26 -0.29 -15.68
CA VAL A 374 -22.40 -1.19 -15.47
C VAL A 374 -23.47 -0.98 -16.55
N SER A 375 -23.80 0.28 -16.85
CA SER A 375 -24.77 0.62 -17.89
C SER A 375 -24.34 0.15 -19.28
N SER A 376 -23.03 0.19 -19.58
CA SER A 376 -22.49 -0.30 -20.86
C SER A 376 -22.47 -1.83 -20.98
N SER A 377 -22.35 -2.55 -19.84
CA SER A 377 -22.34 -4.01 -19.82
C SER A 377 -23.71 -4.64 -20.12
N GLY A 378 -24.81 -3.93 -19.85
CA GLY A 378 -26.17 -4.43 -20.08
C GLY A 378 -26.72 -4.30 -21.50
N ILE A 379 -25.98 -3.69 -22.45
CA ILE A 379 -26.47 -3.40 -23.81
C ILE A 379 -26.05 -4.46 -24.85
N LEU A 380 -25.20 -5.43 -24.51
CA LEU A 380 -24.64 -6.40 -25.47
C LEU A 380 -25.32 -7.78 -25.53
N ASP A 381 -26.44 -8.01 -24.84
CA ASP A 381 -27.20 -9.28 -24.90
C ASP A 381 -28.30 -9.33 -25.98
N TYR A 382 -28.08 -8.71 -27.14
CA TYR A 382 -28.96 -8.87 -28.31
C TYR A 382 -28.19 -9.40 -29.52
N SER A 383 -28.32 -10.70 -29.81
CA SER A 383 -27.96 -11.25 -31.12
C SER A 383 -28.93 -10.74 -32.19
N PRO A 384 -28.40 -10.31 -33.35
CA PRO A 384 -28.99 -10.79 -34.59
C PRO A 384 -27.93 -11.27 -35.60
N SER A 385 -28.41 -12.24 -36.37
CA SER A 385 -27.79 -12.94 -37.49
C SER A 385 -27.28 -12.08 -38.65
N SER A 386 -26.21 -12.58 -39.27
CA SER A 386 -25.81 -12.49 -40.70
C SER A 386 -25.62 -11.12 -41.37
N SER A 387 -24.35 -10.73 -41.61
CA SER A 387 -23.85 -10.33 -42.93
C SER A 387 -22.32 -10.16 -42.96
N SER A 388 -21.73 -10.58 -44.08
CA SER A 388 -20.32 -10.80 -44.45
C SER A 388 -19.40 -9.54 -44.51
N PRO A 389 -18.08 -9.70 -44.75
CA PRO A 389 -17.02 -8.89 -44.14
C PRO A 389 -16.52 -7.72 -44.99
N SER A 390 -16.05 -6.66 -44.33
CA SER A 390 -15.24 -5.61 -44.95
C SER A 390 -13.98 -5.38 -44.13
N SER A 391 -12.86 -5.57 -44.82
CA SER A 391 -11.46 -5.47 -44.42
C SER A 391 -10.99 -4.05 -44.05
N TYR A 392 -9.86 -4.02 -43.35
CA TYR A 392 -8.95 -2.90 -43.03
C TYR A 392 -9.19 -2.16 -41.70
N ALA A 393 -8.62 -2.71 -40.61
CA ALA A 393 -7.69 -2.01 -39.71
C ALA A 393 -7.25 -2.95 -38.57
N GLN A 394 -6.27 -3.82 -38.83
CA GLN A 394 -5.50 -4.47 -37.78
C GLN A 394 -4.13 -3.79 -37.74
N THR A 395 -3.78 -3.21 -36.58
CA THR A 395 -2.65 -3.66 -35.74
C THR A 395 -2.46 -2.67 -34.60
N ALA A 396 -2.69 -3.15 -33.38
CA ALA A 396 -2.06 -2.77 -32.10
C ALA A 396 -3.09 -2.73 -30.95
N ASP A 397 -3.76 -3.85 -30.69
CA ASP A 397 -4.50 -4.00 -29.42
C ASP A 397 -4.70 -5.48 -29.08
N THR A 398 -3.60 -6.19 -28.85
CA THR A 398 -3.62 -7.57 -28.30
C THR A 398 -2.31 -7.84 -27.58
N SER A 399 -2.22 -7.49 -26.30
CA SER A 399 -1.21 -8.03 -25.37
C SER A 399 -1.63 -7.96 -23.88
N ASP A 400 -2.78 -7.39 -23.53
CA ASP A 400 -3.13 -7.09 -22.12
C ASP A 400 -4.04 -8.15 -21.43
N GLU A 401 -4.47 -9.21 -22.13
CA GLU A 401 -5.51 -10.13 -21.63
C GLU A 401 -5.02 -11.46 -21.03
N LEU A 402 -3.72 -11.71 -20.91
CA LEU A 402 -3.22 -13.02 -20.46
C LEU A 402 -2.45 -13.02 -19.13
N LEU A 403 -2.52 -11.94 -18.34
CA LEU A 403 -1.91 -11.93 -17.00
C LEU A 403 -2.96 -11.70 -15.90
N PRO A 404 -3.02 -12.56 -14.86
CA PRO A 404 -3.86 -12.31 -13.69
C PRO A 404 -3.38 -11.03 -12.99
N GLY A 405 -4.28 -10.05 -12.85
CA GLY A 405 -4.02 -8.83 -12.07
C GLY A 405 -3.48 -7.64 -12.86
N SER A 406 -4.12 -7.27 -13.97
CA SER A 406 -3.94 -5.93 -14.55
C SER A 406 -4.22 -4.86 -13.48
N LEU A 407 -3.21 -4.04 -13.20
CA LEU A 407 -3.21 -3.03 -12.12
C LEU A 407 -4.25 -1.93 -12.31
N ASN A 408 -4.88 -1.87 -13.49
CA ASN A 408 -6.03 -1.05 -13.77
C ASN A 408 -7.19 -2.00 -14.07
N SER A 409 -8.14 -2.14 -13.14
CA SER A 409 -9.39 -2.84 -13.45
C SER A 409 -10.09 -2.04 -14.54
N THR A 410 -10.15 -2.61 -15.73
CA THR A 410 -11.02 -2.09 -16.75
C THR A 410 -12.44 -2.32 -16.25
N PHE A 411 -13.14 -1.25 -15.85
CA PHE A 411 -14.49 -1.29 -15.29
C PHE A 411 -15.51 -2.08 -16.15
N LYS A 412 -15.13 -2.46 -17.37
CA LYS A 412 -15.90 -3.20 -18.40
C LYS A 412 -16.66 -4.42 -17.89
N ASN A 413 -16.22 -5.08 -16.81
CA ASN A 413 -16.82 -6.32 -16.33
C ASN A 413 -17.66 -6.16 -15.06
N ILE A 414 -17.81 -4.93 -14.54
CA ILE A 414 -18.61 -4.72 -13.33
C ILE A 414 -20.09 -4.82 -13.71
N SER A 415 -20.76 -5.82 -13.15
CA SER A 415 -22.19 -6.05 -13.32
C SER A 415 -23.01 -5.35 -12.23
N GLN A 416 -24.33 -5.25 -12.42
CA GLN A 416 -25.24 -4.77 -11.38
C GLN A 416 -25.19 -5.67 -10.13
N ASP A 417 -25.02 -6.97 -10.32
CA ASP A 417 -24.93 -7.97 -9.27
C ASP A 417 -23.67 -7.75 -8.41
N SER A 418 -22.54 -7.46 -9.06
CA SER A 418 -21.30 -7.10 -8.38
C SER A 418 -21.45 -5.85 -7.50
N LEU A 419 -22.29 -4.88 -7.89
CA LEU A 419 -22.55 -3.68 -7.08
C LEU A 419 -23.42 -3.97 -5.86
N LEU A 420 -24.47 -4.78 -6.03
CA LEU A 420 -25.39 -5.12 -4.93
C LEU A 420 -24.70 -5.98 -3.86
N ALA A 421 -23.67 -6.74 -4.24
CA ALA A 421 -22.87 -7.57 -3.35
C ALA A 421 -21.81 -6.80 -2.54
N VAL A 422 -21.67 -5.48 -2.73
CA VAL A 422 -20.71 -4.67 -1.97
C VAL A 422 -21.16 -4.53 -0.52
N PRO A 423 -20.32 -4.87 0.48
CA PRO A 423 -20.67 -4.75 1.88
C PRO A 423 -20.72 -3.29 2.34
N ILE A 424 -21.34 -3.09 3.50
CA ILE A 424 -21.32 -1.79 4.19
C ILE A 424 -19.88 -1.46 4.59
N PHE A 425 -19.41 -0.26 4.23
CA PHE A 425 -18.03 0.16 4.43
C PHE A 425 -17.52 0.01 5.87
N ASP A 426 -18.34 0.38 6.85
CA ASP A 426 -18.00 0.24 8.27
C ASP A 426 -17.70 -1.19 8.71
N ARG A 427 -18.28 -2.17 8.01
CA ARG A 427 -18.14 -3.59 8.33
C ARG A 427 -17.11 -4.29 7.44
N PHE A 428 -16.66 -3.63 6.38
CA PHE A 428 -15.65 -4.17 5.49
C PHE A 428 -14.32 -4.31 6.25
N ILE A 429 -13.87 -5.57 6.47
CA ILE A 429 -12.69 -5.98 7.25
C ILE A 429 -12.79 -5.69 8.76
N SER A 430 -13.02 -4.43 9.18
CA SER A 430 -12.91 -3.99 10.57
C SER A 430 -14.05 -4.44 11.52
N ALA A 431 -15.09 -5.10 11.00
CA ALA A 431 -16.15 -5.68 11.83
C ALA A 431 -16.78 -6.91 11.15
N SER A 432 -16.02 -7.57 10.28
CA SER A 432 -16.47 -8.76 9.58
C SER A 432 -16.14 -10.01 10.36
N ASP A 433 -17.10 -10.93 10.43
CA ASP A 433 -16.95 -12.21 11.11
C ASP A 433 -15.74 -13.01 10.60
N GLU A 434 -15.47 -12.97 9.29
CA GLU A 434 -14.41 -13.77 8.68
C GLU A 434 -13.01 -13.32 9.13
N TRP A 435 -12.76 -12.01 9.16
CA TRP A 435 -11.49 -11.47 9.65
C TRP A 435 -11.35 -11.64 11.15
N ILE A 436 -12.43 -11.39 11.91
CA ILE A 436 -12.41 -11.49 13.37
C ILE A 436 -12.16 -12.95 13.79
N THR A 437 -12.90 -13.90 13.21
CA THR A 437 -12.69 -15.33 13.42
C THR A 437 -11.25 -15.72 13.09
N ARG A 438 -10.73 -15.28 11.93
CA ARG A 438 -9.34 -15.59 11.56
C ARG A 438 -8.32 -14.99 12.53
N MET A 439 -8.55 -13.79 13.06
CA MET A 439 -7.68 -13.19 14.07
C MET A 439 -7.71 -13.98 15.38
N TYR A 440 -8.89 -14.42 15.83
CA TYR A 440 -9.02 -15.21 17.06
C TYR A 440 -8.50 -16.64 16.92
N GLU A 441 -8.48 -17.23 15.72
CA GLU A 441 -7.77 -18.50 15.45
C GLU A 441 -6.26 -18.39 15.69
N VAL A 442 -5.68 -17.20 15.51
CA VAL A 442 -4.24 -16.95 15.61
C VAL A 442 -3.81 -16.59 17.04
N VAL A 443 -4.74 -16.05 17.82
CA VAL A 443 -4.50 -15.45 19.13
C VAL A 443 -4.82 -16.46 20.25
N ARG A 444 -4.10 -16.45 21.37
CA ARG A 444 -4.35 -17.41 22.45
C ARG A 444 -5.65 -17.07 23.19
N PRO A 445 -6.35 -18.07 23.77
CA PRO A 445 -7.51 -17.81 24.61
C PRO A 445 -7.16 -16.86 25.77
N GLY A 446 -7.79 -15.69 25.81
CA GLY A 446 -7.61 -14.67 26.86
C GLY A 446 -6.80 -13.43 26.45
N ASP A 447 -6.17 -13.44 25.28
CA ASP A 447 -5.50 -12.24 24.74
C ASP A 447 -6.54 -11.22 24.25
N GLN A 448 -6.36 -9.95 24.62
CA GLN A 448 -7.16 -8.84 24.10
C GLN A 448 -6.44 -8.20 22.91
N LEU A 449 -7.16 -8.02 21.80
CA LEU A 449 -6.64 -7.29 20.65
C LEU A 449 -6.70 -5.79 20.90
N ALA A 450 -5.55 -5.11 20.79
CA ALA A 450 -5.49 -3.66 20.90
C ALA A 450 -6.29 -2.97 19.77
N THR A 451 -6.71 -1.73 19.99
CA THR A 451 -7.22 -0.89 18.89
C THR A 451 -6.09 -0.57 17.89
N ALA A 452 -6.41 -0.11 16.68
CA ALA A 452 -5.38 0.26 15.70
C ALA A 452 -4.38 1.30 16.23
N PHE A 453 -4.85 2.26 17.05
CA PHE A 453 -3.95 3.22 17.70
C PHE A 453 -3.23 2.63 18.92
N GLY A 454 -3.82 1.65 19.61
CA GLY A 454 -3.11 0.85 20.61
C GLY A 454 -1.95 0.06 19.99
N PHE A 455 -2.15 -0.55 18.81
CA PHE A 455 -1.08 -1.18 18.04
C PHE A 455 0.02 -0.17 17.68
N VAL A 456 -0.34 1.02 17.19
CA VAL A 456 0.64 2.10 16.92
C VAL A 456 1.42 2.44 18.18
N GLN A 457 0.74 2.63 19.32
CA GLN A 457 1.39 2.90 20.61
C GLN A 457 2.35 1.78 21.03
N ASN A 458 1.97 0.51 20.87
CA ASN A 458 2.84 -0.64 21.16
C ASN A 458 4.14 -0.59 20.33
N VAL A 459 4.04 -0.29 19.03
CA VAL A 459 5.20 -0.18 18.14
C VAL A 459 6.10 0.98 18.54
N LEU A 460 5.49 2.13 18.89
CA LEU A 460 6.20 3.32 19.36
C LEU A 460 6.89 3.10 20.72
N ALA A 461 6.25 2.35 21.62
CA ALA A 461 6.76 2.03 22.96
C ALA A 461 7.96 1.06 22.95
N GLY A 462 8.31 0.49 21.80
CA GLY A 462 9.54 -0.30 21.69
C GLY A 462 9.38 -1.79 21.94
N LYS A 463 8.15 -2.33 22.05
CA LYS A 463 7.94 -3.78 22.12
C LYS A 463 8.64 -4.47 20.93
N LYS A 464 9.56 -5.38 21.22
CA LYS A 464 10.40 -6.07 20.21
C LYS A 464 9.59 -7.19 19.55
N GLU A 465 9.87 -7.42 18.27
CA GLU A 465 9.30 -8.50 17.48
C GLU A 465 10.13 -9.79 17.69
N PRO A 466 9.51 -10.97 17.78
CA PRO A 466 10.24 -12.22 17.64
C PRO A 466 10.83 -12.35 16.22
N PRO A 467 12.01 -12.96 16.04
CA PRO A 467 12.55 -13.19 14.71
C PRO A 467 11.60 -14.08 13.87
N PRO A 468 11.36 -13.74 12.58
CA PRO A 468 10.46 -14.53 11.74
C PRO A 468 11.02 -15.95 11.50
N GLY A 469 10.16 -16.97 11.64
CA GLY A 469 10.47 -18.38 11.31
C GLY A 469 10.76 -19.31 12.50
N LEU A 470 10.43 -18.92 13.73
CA LEU A 470 10.52 -19.79 14.91
C LEU A 470 9.16 -20.46 15.22
N ASP A 471 8.64 -21.22 14.26
CA ASP A 471 7.57 -22.18 14.56
C ASP A 471 8.18 -23.34 15.36
N THR A 472 8.16 -23.27 16.69
CA THR A 472 8.44 -24.44 17.52
C THR A 472 7.13 -25.16 17.80
N ILE A 473 6.99 -26.30 17.14
CA ILE A 473 6.05 -27.39 17.37
C ILE A 473 5.73 -27.49 18.88
N GLY A 474 4.48 -27.22 19.25
CA GLY A 474 3.97 -27.60 20.56
C GLY A 474 3.56 -29.07 20.55
N GLY A 475 4.05 -29.86 21.52
CA GLY A 475 3.46 -31.16 21.85
C GLY A 475 4.33 -32.11 22.67
N PHE A 476 4.11 -32.07 24.00
CA PHE A 476 4.12 -33.18 24.97
C PHE A 476 5.41 -33.99 25.31
N ASP A 477 5.79 -33.82 26.58
CA ASP A 477 6.58 -34.61 27.54
C ASP A 477 7.07 -36.04 27.21
N SER A 478 8.35 -36.30 27.53
CA SER A 478 8.73 -37.27 28.58
C SER A 478 10.24 -37.23 28.91
N ASP A 479 10.55 -36.81 30.14
CA ASP A 479 11.53 -37.31 31.12
C ASP A 479 13.00 -37.68 30.80
N THR A 480 13.84 -37.28 31.77
CA THR A 480 15.10 -37.87 32.28
C THR A 480 16.44 -37.61 31.57
N GLU A 481 17.28 -36.72 32.13
CA GLU A 481 18.40 -37.03 33.04
C GLU A 481 19.47 -35.90 33.10
N SER A 482 19.58 -35.31 34.29
CA SER A 482 20.77 -34.84 35.01
C SER A 482 22.05 -34.41 34.26
N GLY A 483 22.41 -33.13 34.47
CA GLY A 483 23.77 -32.60 34.27
C GLY A 483 23.96 -31.26 34.97
N SER A 484 24.22 -31.31 36.27
CA SER A 484 24.49 -30.16 37.16
C SER A 484 25.81 -29.46 36.84
N ILE A 485 25.80 -28.14 36.60
CA ILE A 485 26.86 -27.22 37.08
C ILE A 485 26.20 -25.97 37.66
N SER A 486 26.47 -25.80 38.94
CA SER A 486 26.07 -24.73 39.86
C SER A 486 26.96 -23.48 39.75
N GLY A 487 26.34 -22.31 39.95
CA GLY A 487 26.95 -21.01 40.25
C GLY A 487 25.96 -19.87 39.93
N SER A 488 24.89 -19.69 40.71
CA SER A 488 24.72 -18.70 41.81
C SER A 488 25.12 -17.27 41.43
N GLU A 489 24.38 -16.18 41.64
CA GLU A 489 23.09 -15.76 42.22
C GLU A 489 23.08 -14.23 41.91
N GLY A 490 22.00 -13.52 41.60
CA GLY A 490 20.60 -13.88 41.50
C GLY A 490 19.75 -12.72 40.97
N ALA A 491 18.52 -13.06 40.56
CA ALA A 491 17.27 -12.38 40.87
C ALA A 491 16.15 -13.09 40.08
N VAL A 492 15.39 -13.92 40.80
CA VAL A 492 14.23 -14.70 40.37
C VAL A 492 13.06 -13.72 40.12
N ASN A 493 12.56 -13.55 38.90
CA ASN A 493 11.59 -14.35 38.14
C ASN A 493 10.11 -13.96 38.42
N GLN A 494 9.42 -13.46 37.40
CA GLN A 494 8.09 -13.98 37.04
C GLN A 494 8.05 -14.09 35.51
N GLY A 495 8.23 -15.31 35.02
CA GLY A 495 8.10 -15.68 33.62
C GLY A 495 6.67 -15.48 33.15
N GLN A 496 6.45 -14.43 32.37
CA GLN A 496 5.50 -14.51 31.27
C GLN A 496 6.26 -15.16 30.12
N SER A 497 5.78 -16.31 29.67
CA SER A 497 6.13 -16.81 28.35
C SER A 497 5.76 -15.70 27.35
N ASN A 498 6.74 -14.94 26.86
CA ASN A 498 6.51 -13.95 25.80
C ASN A 498 5.89 -14.71 24.63
N SER A 499 4.59 -14.52 24.40
CA SER A 499 3.95 -15.09 23.23
C SER A 499 4.53 -14.40 22.00
N ASP A 500 4.58 -15.08 20.86
CA ASP A 500 4.97 -14.47 19.59
C ASP A 500 4.06 -13.30 19.19
N PHE A 501 2.99 -13.05 19.96
CA PHE A 501 1.99 -12.00 19.79
C PHE A 501 2.00 -10.97 20.93
N ASP A 502 3.01 -10.94 21.80
CA ASP A 502 3.05 -10.04 22.97
C ASP A 502 3.16 -8.54 22.58
N PHE A 503 3.53 -8.27 21.32
CA PHE A 503 3.46 -6.94 20.69
C PHE A 503 2.04 -6.54 20.26
N LEU A 504 1.10 -7.49 20.15
CA LEU A 504 -0.32 -7.28 19.86
C LEU A 504 -1.15 -7.06 21.13
N ALA A 505 -0.65 -7.51 22.28
CA ALA A 505 -1.26 -7.23 23.57
C ALA A 505 -1.18 -5.73 23.92
N PRO A 506 -2.25 -5.12 24.48
CA PRO A 506 -2.24 -3.74 24.96
C PRO A 506 -1.03 -3.46 25.86
N VAL A 507 -0.44 -2.26 25.78
CA VAL A 507 0.53 -1.85 26.81
C VAL A 507 -0.22 -1.74 28.14
N LYS A 508 0.05 -2.63 29.09
CA LYS A 508 -0.28 -2.37 30.50
C LYS A 508 0.51 -1.14 30.94
N GLY A 509 -0.18 -0.03 31.19
CA GLY A 509 0.44 1.22 31.64
C GLY A 509 0.04 2.50 30.91
N PHE A 510 -0.97 2.47 30.03
CA PHE A 510 -1.57 3.70 29.47
C PHE A 510 -3.05 3.91 29.84
N ASP A 511 -3.66 2.98 30.59
CA ASP A 511 -5.07 3.04 31.02
C ASP A 511 -5.31 3.70 32.39
N ASP A 512 -4.29 4.33 32.96
CA ASP A 512 -4.48 5.28 34.07
C ASP A 512 -4.25 6.68 33.51
N TYR A 513 -5.32 7.33 33.00
CA TYR A 513 -5.65 8.77 33.12
C TYR A 513 -6.78 9.21 32.18
#